data_AF-A0A225E3L1-F1
#
_entry.id   AF-A0A225E3L1-F1
#
_cell.length_a   1.000
_cell.length_b   1.000
_cell.length_c   1.000
_cell.angle_alpha   90.00
_cell.angle_beta   90.00
_cell.angle_gamma   90.00
#
_symmetry.space_group_name_H-M   'P 1'
#
loop_
_entity.id
_entity.type
_entity.pdbx_description
1 polymer ?
#
loop_
_entity_poly.entity_id
_entity_poly.type
_entity_poly.pdbx_seq_one_letter_code
_entity_poly.pdbx_strand_id
1 'polypeptide(L)'
;MWPAGRADVVRCLLPAPSVEFFTQRGGQWYRFGNRLPTSAGPPAEEGVPVANLVHLERIVPVIPAAQSTPPVLLRIVRGGGPKQATALACRIMDLMRWVDTATTAELTAVQGTRSGSRAVLLGSRLPSINHAIRYWGTEIYSPVGFRPDPDLPSNLLRDAIGTSSDELVFLDEEGVEVIPRAAFAPLSRAGVRLASREHEHMTDHP
;
A
#
# COMPACT_ATOMS: atom_id res chain seq x y z
N MET A 1 3.47 36.32 22.97
CA MET A 1 4.31 36.44 24.19
C MET A 1 4.26 35.10 24.92
N TRP A 2 5.39 34.40 25.10
CA TRP A 2 5.38 33.18 25.92
C TRP A 2 5.33 33.57 27.39
N PRO A 3 4.50 32.93 28.22
CA PRO A 3 4.53 33.17 29.66
C PRO A 3 5.89 32.77 30.23
N ALA A 4 6.39 33.57 31.18
CA ALA A 4 7.67 33.33 31.84
C ALA A 4 7.72 31.91 32.46
N GLY A 5 8.83 31.19 32.29
CA GLY A 5 9.06 29.90 32.94
C GLY A 5 8.51 28.67 32.21
N ARG A 6 8.11 28.78 30.93
CA ARG A 6 7.72 27.61 30.13
C ARG A 6 8.89 26.65 29.88
N ALA A 7 8.79 25.45 30.45
CA ALA A 7 9.86 24.45 30.43
C ALA A 7 10.20 23.94 29.02
N ASP A 8 9.21 23.89 28.12
CA ASP A 8 9.40 23.49 26.72
C ASP A 8 10.25 24.50 25.94
N VAL A 9 10.02 25.81 26.15
CA VAL A 9 10.83 26.87 25.53
C VAL A 9 12.28 26.81 26.04
N VAL A 10 12.47 26.64 27.36
CA VAL A 10 13.80 26.51 27.95
C VAL A 10 14.53 25.29 27.38
N ARG A 11 13.87 24.14 27.25
CA ARG A 11 14.45 22.91 26.69
C ARG A 11 14.91 23.09 25.23
N CYS A 12 14.12 23.78 24.40
CA CYS A 12 14.47 24.04 23.01
C CYS A 12 15.65 25.00 22.86
N LEU A 13 15.78 25.97 23.77
CA LEU A 13 16.81 27.01 23.70
C LEU A 13 18.09 26.67 24.47
N LEU A 14 18.04 25.72 25.41
CA LEU A 14 19.20 25.26 26.18
C LEU A 14 20.44 24.87 25.35
N PRO A 15 20.32 24.19 24.19
CA PRO A 15 21.47 23.82 23.38
C PRO A 15 22.01 24.96 22.51
N ALA A 16 21.33 26.11 22.42
CA ALA A 16 21.78 27.23 21.59
C ALA A 16 22.92 27.98 22.29
N PRO A 17 24.14 28.01 21.72
CA PRO A 17 25.35 28.47 22.42
C PRO A 17 25.36 29.96 22.78
N SER A 18 24.50 30.76 22.15
CA SER A 18 24.39 32.21 22.37
C SER A 18 23.20 32.61 23.24
N VAL A 19 22.47 31.64 23.82
CA VAL A 19 21.32 31.91 24.68
C VAL A 19 21.72 31.85 26.14
N GLU A 20 21.45 32.93 26.88
CA GLU A 20 21.61 32.99 28.33
C GLU A 20 20.25 33.12 29.02
N PHE A 21 20.06 32.34 30.10
CA PHE A 21 18.83 32.36 30.88
C PHE A 21 19.04 33.17 32.16
N PHE A 22 18.12 34.10 32.42
CA PHE A 22 18.11 34.92 33.62
C PHE A 22 16.78 34.78 34.37
N THR A 23 16.82 34.95 35.68
CA THR A 23 15.63 35.09 36.53
C THR A 23 15.79 36.33 37.41
N GLN A 24 14.71 37.10 37.58
CA GLN A 24 14.70 38.24 38.49
C GLN A 24 14.18 37.80 39.87
N ARG A 25 14.87 38.18 40.94
CA ARG A 25 14.46 37.92 42.34
C ARG A 25 14.80 39.15 43.18
N GLY A 26 13.82 39.72 43.87
CA GLY A 26 14.05 40.91 44.70
C GLY A 26 14.65 42.10 43.94
N GLY A 27 14.28 42.28 42.67
CA GLY A 27 14.82 43.34 41.80
C GLY A 27 16.22 43.08 41.24
N GLN A 28 16.89 41.99 41.64
CA GLN A 28 18.21 41.61 41.14
C GLN A 28 18.13 40.48 40.12
N TRP A 29 19.07 40.47 39.18
CA TRP A 29 19.19 39.43 38.16
C TRP A 29 20.11 38.30 38.60
N TYR A 30 19.71 37.07 38.31
CA TYR A 30 20.49 35.86 38.54
C TYR A 30 20.59 35.08 37.23
N ARG A 31 21.81 34.73 36.85
CA ARG A 31 22.04 33.78 35.74
C ARG A 31 21.57 32.39 36.16
N PHE A 32 20.99 31.65 35.23
CA PHE A 32 20.55 30.28 35.47
C PHE A 32 21.72 29.41 35.96
N GLY A 33 21.49 28.65 37.05
CA GLY A 33 22.52 27.86 37.72
C GLY A 33 23.33 28.62 38.79
N ASN A 34 23.27 29.96 38.84
CA ASN A 34 24.03 30.77 39.80
C ASN A 34 23.19 31.20 41.00
N ARG A 35 23.85 31.27 42.17
CA ARG A 35 23.22 31.70 43.44
C ARG A 35 23.52 33.15 43.82
N LEU A 36 24.50 33.77 43.16
CA LEU A 36 24.86 35.17 43.38
C LEU A 36 24.22 36.07 42.31
N PRO A 37 23.81 37.29 42.68
CA PRO A 37 23.30 38.25 41.71
C PRO A 37 24.40 38.64 40.72
N THR A 38 24.01 38.99 39.50
CA THR A 38 24.91 39.50 38.47
C THR A 38 24.51 40.90 38.04
N SER A 39 25.52 41.73 37.77
CA SER A 39 25.35 43.04 37.14
C SER A 39 25.15 42.95 35.63
N ALA A 40 25.48 41.82 35.01
CA ALA A 40 25.31 41.55 33.58
C ALA A 40 23.89 41.08 33.24
N GLY A 41 22.87 41.66 33.88
CA GLY A 41 21.48 41.38 33.55
C GLY A 41 21.13 41.87 32.13
N PRO A 42 20.04 41.37 31.54
CA PRO A 42 19.56 41.92 30.28
C PRO A 42 19.35 43.44 30.40
N PRO A 43 19.63 44.22 29.34
CA PRO A 43 19.39 45.66 29.35
C PRO A 43 17.93 45.97 29.72
N ALA A 44 17.70 47.11 30.37
CA ALA A 44 16.37 47.52 30.85
C ALA A 44 15.36 47.86 29.73
N GLU A 45 15.74 47.60 28.47
CA GLU A 45 14.89 47.79 27.31
C GLU A 45 13.75 46.77 27.26
N GLU A 46 12.65 47.16 26.63
CA GLU A 46 11.51 46.27 26.39
C GLU A 46 11.95 45.07 25.53
N GLY A 47 11.94 43.88 26.11
CA GLY A 47 12.31 42.66 25.40
C GLY A 47 11.41 42.45 24.17
N VAL A 48 12.02 42.27 23.00
CA VAL A 48 11.27 41.99 21.76
C VAL A 48 10.81 40.53 21.76
N PRO A 49 9.52 40.24 21.49
CA PRO A 49 9.07 38.87 21.32
C PRO A 49 9.85 38.18 20.20
N VAL A 50 10.40 36.99 20.43
CA VAL A 50 11.16 36.24 19.42
C VAL A 50 10.36 35.99 18.14
N ALA A 51 9.04 35.87 18.22
CA ALA A 51 8.17 35.78 17.04
C ALA A 51 8.30 36.99 16.09
N ASN A 52 8.78 38.13 16.58
CA ASN A 52 9.04 39.34 15.81
C ASN A 52 10.49 39.43 15.31
N LEU A 53 11.39 38.54 15.77
CA LEU A 53 12.79 38.47 15.35
C LEU A 53 13.06 37.31 14.38
N VAL A 54 12.26 36.24 14.46
CA VAL A 54 12.37 35.08 13.58
C VAL A 54 11.55 35.33 12.32
N HIS A 55 12.21 35.87 11.29
CA HIS A 55 11.70 35.82 9.94
C HIS A 55 12.11 34.48 9.32
N LEU A 56 11.14 33.58 9.12
CA LEU A 56 11.39 32.43 8.26
C LEU A 56 11.63 32.97 6.86
N GLU A 57 12.82 32.72 6.31
CA GLU A 57 13.03 32.90 4.87
C GLU A 57 11.97 32.10 4.12
N ARG A 58 11.57 32.62 2.96
CA ARG A 58 10.55 31.98 2.11
C ARG A 58 10.93 30.52 1.91
N ILE A 59 10.08 29.61 2.39
CA ILE A 59 10.23 28.18 2.14
C ILE A 59 10.03 27.97 0.64
N VAL A 60 11.12 27.74 -0.08
CA VAL A 60 11.08 27.34 -1.49
C VAL A 60 11.05 25.82 -1.52
N PRO A 61 10.03 25.18 -2.13
CA PRO A 61 10.05 23.73 -2.32
C PRO A 61 11.23 23.38 -3.22
N VAL A 62 12.21 22.68 -2.65
CA VAL A 62 13.28 22.06 -3.43
C VAL A 62 12.72 20.74 -3.93
N ILE A 63 12.49 20.65 -5.25
CA ILE A 63 12.18 19.37 -5.89
C ILE A 63 13.43 18.50 -5.70
N PRO A 64 13.36 17.37 -4.97
CA PRO A 64 14.50 16.49 -4.85
C PRO A 64 14.95 16.08 -6.24
N ALA A 65 16.25 16.21 -6.54
CA ALA A 65 16.80 15.65 -7.76
C ALA A 65 16.36 14.18 -7.83
N ALA A 66 15.78 13.76 -8.97
CA ALA A 66 15.28 12.40 -9.15
C ALA A 66 16.44 11.42 -8.96
N GLN A 67 16.58 10.89 -7.74
CA GLN A 67 17.45 9.78 -7.48
C GLN A 67 16.79 8.58 -8.14
N SER A 68 17.40 8.09 -9.22
CA SER A 68 17.00 6.84 -9.84
C SER A 68 17.36 5.71 -8.87
N THR A 69 16.46 5.45 -7.92
CA THR A 69 16.52 4.22 -7.13
C THR A 69 16.34 3.06 -8.11
N PRO A 70 17.20 2.02 -8.06
CA PRO A 70 17.05 0.88 -8.95
C PRO A 70 15.66 0.25 -8.76
N PRO A 71 15.00 -0.18 -9.84
CA PRO A 71 13.68 -0.80 -9.75
C PRO A 71 13.76 -2.05 -8.88
N VAL A 72 12.84 -2.17 -7.92
CA VAL A 72 12.69 -3.37 -7.11
C VAL A 72 11.85 -4.37 -7.91
N LEU A 73 12.39 -5.57 -8.12
CA LEU A 73 11.67 -6.63 -8.83
C LEU A 73 10.53 -7.17 -7.96
N LEU A 74 9.30 -7.00 -8.42
CA LEU A 74 8.14 -7.66 -7.85
C LEU A 74 8.22 -9.16 -8.18
N ARG A 75 8.19 -10.00 -7.15
CA ARG A 75 8.17 -11.46 -7.25
C ARG A 75 7.15 -12.03 -6.29
N ILE A 76 6.79 -13.29 -6.47
CA ILE A 76 6.12 -14.05 -5.41
C ILE A 76 7.12 -14.94 -4.70
N VAL A 77 7.00 -15.02 -3.37
CA VAL A 77 7.82 -15.89 -2.54
C VAL A 77 6.92 -16.77 -1.69
N ARG A 78 7.39 -17.99 -1.38
CA ARG A 78 6.69 -18.87 -0.45
C ARG A 78 6.60 -18.20 0.92
N GLY A 79 5.41 -18.24 1.53
CA GLY A 79 5.18 -17.71 2.85
C GLY A 79 3.87 -16.94 2.99
N GLY A 80 3.74 -16.25 4.11
CA GLY A 80 2.48 -15.65 4.56
C GLY A 80 1.71 -16.57 5.51
N GLY A 81 0.78 -15.98 6.25
CA GLY A 81 -0.15 -16.75 7.10
C GLY A 81 -1.21 -17.48 6.28
N PRO A 82 -2.01 -18.37 6.89
CA PRO A 82 -3.15 -18.99 6.24
C PRO A 82 -4.11 -17.93 5.68
N LYS A 83 -4.45 -18.04 4.39
CA LYS A 83 -5.40 -17.15 3.70
C LYS A 83 -6.47 -17.97 3.01
N GLN A 84 -7.72 -17.49 3.10
CA GLN A 84 -8.83 -18.09 2.37
C GLN A 84 -8.69 -17.80 0.88
N ALA A 85 -8.90 -18.82 0.05
CA ALA A 85 -8.96 -18.65 -1.40
C ALA A 85 -10.23 -17.89 -1.79
N THR A 86 -10.07 -16.84 -2.59
CA THR A 86 -11.14 -15.96 -3.09
C THR A 86 -11.20 -15.92 -4.62
N ALA A 87 -10.17 -16.47 -5.28
CA ALA A 87 -10.17 -16.73 -6.71
C ALA A 87 -9.53 -18.07 -7.07
N LEU A 88 -9.82 -18.54 -8.28
CA LEU A 88 -9.33 -19.80 -8.82
C LEU A 88 -9.04 -19.64 -10.32
N ALA A 89 -7.87 -20.08 -10.77
CA ALA A 89 -7.59 -20.24 -12.20
C ALA A 89 -7.47 -21.73 -12.55
N CYS A 90 -8.09 -22.15 -13.65
CA CYS A 90 -8.04 -23.54 -14.12
C CYS A 90 -8.14 -23.59 -15.64
N ARG A 91 -7.85 -24.76 -16.22
CA ARG A 91 -8.09 -24.97 -17.65
C ARG A 91 -9.58 -24.99 -17.94
N ILE A 92 -9.99 -24.41 -19.07
CA ILE A 92 -11.41 -24.40 -19.50
C ILE A 92 -11.99 -25.82 -19.54
N MET A 93 -11.20 -26.81 -19.97
CA MET A 93 -11.64 -28.21 -20.03
C MET A 93 -11.91 -28.82 -18.65
N ASP A 94 -11.11 -28.47 -17.64
CA ASP A 94 -11.32 -28.93 -16.28
C ASP A 94 -12.54 -28.24 -15.65
N LEU A 95 -12.76 -26.96 -15.99
CA LEU A 95 -13.96 -26.22 -15.61
C LEU A 95 -15.23 -26.83 -16.21
N MET A 96 -15.21 -27.19 -17.50
CA MET A 96 -16.35 -27.75 -18.22
C MET A 96 -16.92 -29.00 -17.52
N ARG A 97 -16.05 -29.91 -17.10
CA ARG A 97 -16.43 -31.13 -16.36
C ARG A 97 -17.17 -30.81 -15.07
N TRP A 98 -16.71 -29.80 -14.32
CA TRP A 98 -17.40 -29.37 -13.11
C TRP A 98 -18.76 -28.74 -13.43
N VAL A 99 -18.81 -27.84 -14.42
CA VAL A 99 -20.02 -27.09 -14.80
C VAL A 99 -21.18 -28.00 -15.23
N ASP A 100 -20.90 -29.15 -15.85
CA ASP A 100 -21.92 -30.13 -16.23
C ASP A 100 -22.60 -30.80 -15.03
N THR A 101 -21.93 -30.83 -13.87
CA THR A 101 -22.45 -31.44 -12.62
C THR A 101 -22.85 -30.40 -11.56
N ALA A 102 -22.35 -29.17 -11.68
CA ALA A 102 -22.63 -28.08 -10.75
C ALA A 102 -24.13 -27.78 -10.69
N THR A 103 -24.63 -27.38 -9.54
CA THR A 103 -26.00 -26.85 -9.37
C THR A 103 -26.09 -25.40 -9.85
N THR A 104 -27.30 -24.90 -10.09
CA THR A 104 -27.51 -23.48 -10.42
C THR A 104 -26.98 -22.57 -9.31
N ALA A 105 -27.20 -22.94 -8.04
CA ALA A 105 -26.72 -22.17 -6.89
C ALA A 105 -25.18 -22.03 -6.89
N GLU A 106 -24.46 -23.12 -7.19
CA GLU A 106 -23.00 -23.10 -7.27
C GLU A 106 -22.49 -22.26 -8.44
N LEU A 107 -23.15 -22.33 -9.61
CA LEU A 107 -22.79 -21.49 -10.76
C LEU A 107 -22.99 -20.00 -10.47
N THR A 108 -24.11 -19.64 -9.83
CA THR A 108 -24.40 -18.24 -9.48
C THR A 108 -23.54 -17.71 -8.33
N ALA A 109 -22.88 -18.59 -7.57
CA ALA A 109 -22.00 -18.20 -6.46
C ALA A 109 -20.61 -17.73 -6.93
N VAL A 110 -20.31 -17.86 -8.23
CA VAL A 110 -19.03 -17.47 -8.81
C VAL A 110 -19.21 -16.57 -10.02
N GLN A 111 -18.29 -15.63 -10.18
CA GLN A 111 -18.09 -14.89 -11.42
C GLN A 111 -16.90 -15.50 -12.15
N GLY A 112 -16.95 -15.52 -13.48
CA GLY A 112 -15.90 -16.11 -14.30
C GLY A 112 -15.56 -15.23 -15.48
N THR A 113 -14.34 -15.39 -15.95
CA THR A 113 -13.87 -14.85 -17.22
C THR A 113 -12.89 -15.82 -17.87
N ARG A 114 -12.65 -15.62 -19.16
CA ARG A 114 -11.68 -16.38 -19.94
C ARG A 114 -10.42 -15.55 -20.11
N SER A 115 -9.27 -16.16 -19.86
CA SER A 115 -7.97 -15.61 -20.22
C SER A 115 -7.16 -16.66 -20.98
N GLY A 116 -7.03 -16.48 -22.30
CA GLY A 116 -6.42 -17.46 -23.18
C GLY A 116 -7.11 -18.83 -23.12
N SER A 117 -6.37 -19.86 -22.70
CA SER A 117 -6.86 -21.24 -22.50
C SER A 117 -7.35 -21.52 -21.07
N ARG A 118 -7.25 -20.54 -20.18
CA ARG A 118 -7.63 -20.63 -18.78
C ARG A 118 -8.97 -19.92 -18.53
N ALA A 119 -9.69 -20.41 -17.54
CA ALA A 119 -10.79 -19.71 -16.92
C ALA A 119 -10.36 -19.24 -15.54
N VAL A 120 -10.69 -17.99 -15.22
CA VAL A 120 -10.43 -17.38 -13.92
C VAL A 120 -11.78 -17.11 -13.26
N LEU A 121 -11.95 -17.61 -12.03
CA LEU A 121 -13.15 -17.50 -11.23
C LEU A 121 -12.91 -16.66 -9.99
N LEU A 122 -13.89 -15.84 -9.61
CA LEU A 122 -13.97 -15.10 -8.36
C LEU A 122 -15.18 -15.58 -7.56
N GLY A 123 -15.04 -15.75 -6.25
CA GLY A 123 -16.18 -16.07 -5.39
C GLY A 123 -15.79 -16.55 -4.00
N SER A 124 -16.75 -16.53 -3.08
CA SER A 124 -16.57 -17.01 -1.71
C SER A 124 -16.69 -18.53 -1.57
N ARG A 125 -17.31 -19.19 -2.57
CA ARG A 125 -17.46 -20.65 -2.66
C ARG A 125 -16.90 -21.14 -3.99
N LEU A 126 -15.59 -21.31 -4.04
CA LEU A 126 -14.88 -21.76 -5.23
C LEU A 126 -15.04 -23.27 -5.41
N PRO A 127 -15.20 -23.76 -6.65
CA PRO A 127 -15.35 -25.18 -6.91
C PRO A 127 -14.07 -25.98 -6.60
N SER A 128 -14.24 -27.29 -6.42
CA SER A 128 -13.13 -28.24 -6.30
C SER A 128 -12.76 -28.79 -7.68
N ILE A 129 -11.86 -28.07 -8.36
CA ILE A 129 -11.37 -28.43 -9.70
C ILE A 129 -9.93 -28.93 -9.58
N ASN A 130 -9.63 -30.07 -10.20
CA ASN A 130 -8.28 -30.63 -10.21
C ASN A 130 -7.30 -29.72 -10.96
N HIS A 131 -6.05 -29.66 -10.50
CA HIS A 131 -4.97 -28.84 -11.06
C HIS A 131 -5.25 -27.32 -11.09
N ALA A 132 -6.29 -26.86 -10.40
CA ALA A 132 -6.58 -25.44 -10.31
C ALA A 132 -5.62 -24.73 -9.36
N ILE A 133 -5.17 -23.54 -9.75
CA ILE A 133 -4.40 -22.64 -8.89
C ILE A 133 -5.41 -21.82 -8.09
N ARG A 134 -5.28 -21.85 -6.76
CA ARG A 134 -6.11 -21.06 -5.85
C ARG A 134 -5.37 -19.81 -5.46
N TYR A 135 -6.07 -18.68 -5.49
CA TYR A 135 -5.52 -17.37 -5.13
C TYR A 135 -6.27 -16.77 -3.96
N TRP A 136 -5.57 -15.95 -3.19
CA TRP A 136 -6.13 -15.11 -2.13
C TRP A 136 -5.93 -13.63 -2.49
N GLY A 137 -6.89 -12.80 -2.10
CA GLY A 137 -6.87 -11.36 -2.40
C GLY A 137 -8.23 -10.81 -2.82
N THR A 138 -8.26 -9.52 -3.14
CA THR A 138 -9.48 -8.80 -3.58
C THR A 138 -9.25 -7.94 -4.82
N GLU A 139 -8.05 -7.39 -4.96
CA GLU A 139 -7.63 -6.59 -6.13
C GLU A 139 -6.34 -7.15 -6.73
N ILE A 140 -5.43 -7.58 -5.85
CA ILE A 140 -4.23 -8.32 -6.18
C ILE A 140 -4.38 -9.72 -5.61
N TYR A 141 -4.29 -10.71 -6.48
CA TYR A 141 -4.46 -12.11 -6.21
C TYR A 141 -3.10 -12.79 -6.21
N SER A 142 -2.72 -13.37 -5.08
CA SER A 142 -1.49 -14.18 -4.94
C SER A 142 -1.85 -15.65 -4.75
N PRO A 143 -1.04 -16.61 -5.22
CA PRO A 143 -1.34 -18.02 -5.02
C PRO A 143 -1.33 -18.37 -3.53
N VAL A 144 -2.22 -19.27 -3.11
CA VAL A 144 -2.27 -19.72 -1.71
C VAL A 144 -0.93 -20.36 -1.32
N GLY A 145 -0.38 -19.95 -0.19
CA GLY A 145 0.95 -20.35 0.28
C GLY A 145 2.09 -19.45 -0.19
N PHE A 146 1.77 -18.40 -0.94
CA PHE A 146 2.71 -17.38 -1.42
C PHE A 146 2.27 -15.98 -0.99
N ARG A 147 3.23 -15.06 -0.97
CA ARG A 147 3.02 -13.62 -0.80
C ARG A 147 3.85 -12.81 -1.80
N PRO A 148 3.42 -11.58 -2.14
CA PRO A 148 4.26 -10.65 -2.88
C PRO A 148 5.53 -10.32 -2.09
N ASP A 149 6.63 -10.12 -2.82
CA ASP A 149 7.88 -9.56 -2.34
C ASP A 149 8.33 -8.46 -3.32
N PRO A 150 8.44 -7.20 -2.88
CA PRO A 150 8.22 -6.72 -1.51
C PRO A 150 6.76 -6.84 -1.05
N ASP A 151 6.58 -7.09 0.25
CA ASP A 151 5.26 -7.20 0.91
C ASP A 151 4.66 -5.80 1.13
N LEU A 152 4.21 -5.21 0.04
CA LEU A 152 3.65 -3.86 -0.01
C LEU A 152 2.11 -3.88 0.08
N PRO A 153 1.50 -2.82 0.62
CA PRO A 153 0.06 -2.59 0.52
C PRO A 153 -0.46 -2.66 -0.92
N SER A 154 -1.68 -3.17 -1.11
CA SER A 154 -2.26 -3.41 -2.45
C SER A 154 -2.32 -2.18 -3.34
N ASN A 155 -2.56 -0.99 -2.77
CA ASN A 155 -2.58 0.26 -3.54
C ASN A 155 -1.19 0.59 -4.10
N LEU A 156 -0.13 0.42 -3.32
CA LEU A 156 1.24 0.66 -3.79
C LEU A 156 1.69 -0.37 -4.83
N LEU A 157 1.31 -1.63 -4.66
CA LEU A 157 1.56 -2.65 -5.66
C LEU A 157 0.83 -2.33 -6.98
N ARG A 158 -0.42 -1.88 -6.92
CA ARG A 158 -1.18 -1.49 -8.12
C ARG A 158 -0.56 -0.30 -8.84
N ASP A 159 -0.14 0.72 -8.09
CA ASP A 159 0.57 1.88 -8.64
C ASP A 159 1.89 1.44 -9.30
N ALA A 160 2.63 0.53 -8.66
CA ALA A 160 3.89 0.01 -9.17
C ALA A 160 3.73 -0.83 -10.46
N ILE A 161 2.62 -1.58 -10.58
CA ILE A 161 2.31 -2.36 -11.79
C ILE A 161 1.71 -1.44 -12.89
N GLY A 162 1.19 -0.27 -12.52
CA GLY A 162 0.54 0.66 -13.44
C GLY A 162 -0.92 0.28 -13.75
N THR A 163 -1.63 -0.26 -12.77
CA THR A 163 -3.00 -0.79 -12.93
C THR A 163 -4.07 0.12 -12.32
N SER A 164 -5.16 0.28 -13.04
CA SER A 164 -6.33 1.04 -12.61
C SER A 164 -7.23 0.26 -11.63
N SER A 165 -8.22 0.93 -11.04
CA SER A 165 -9.15 0.30 -10.08
C SER A 165 -10.14 -0.67 -10.72
N ASP A 166 -10.28 -0.56 -12.03
CA ASP A 166 -11.15 -1.41 -12.84
C ASP A 166 -10.43 -2.65 -13.35
N GLU A 167 -9.21 -2.90 -12.89
CA GLU A 167 -8.40 -4.06 -13.23
C GLU A 167 -8.12 -4.90 -11.99
N LEU A 168 -8.06 -6.21 -12.21
CA LEU A 168 -7.65 -7.20 -11.24
C LEU A 168 -6.30 -7.77 -11.64
N VAL A 169 -5.43 -7.96 -10.66
CA VAL A 169 -4.06 -8.41 -10.86
C VAL A 169 -3.92 -9.82 -10.30
N PHE A 170 -3.42 -10.75 -11.10
CA PHE A 170 -3.05 -12.10 -10.69
C PHE A 170 -1.54 -12.22 -10.77
N LEU A 171 -0.92 -12.54 -9.63
CA LEU A 171 0.51 -12.80 -9.54
C LEU A 171 0.74 -14.30 -9.58
N ASP A 172 1.69 -14.75 -10.38
CA ASP A 172 2.17 -16.13 -10.34
C ASP A 172 3.71 -16.17 -10.46
N GLU A 173 4.27 -17.37 -10.59
CA GLU A 173 5.73 -17.54 -10.72
C GLU A 173 6.24 -17.06 -12.10
N GLU A 174 5.36 -16.95 -13.10
CA GLU A 174 5.67 -16.53 -14.47
C GLU A 174 5.59 -15.00 -14.63
N GLY A 175 4.76 -14.34 -13.83
CA GLY A 175 4.73 -12.88 -13.74
C GLY A 175 3.40 -12.32 -13.26
N VAL A 176 2.94 -11.30 -13.99
CA VAL A 176 1.74 -10.52 -13.67
C VAL A 176 0.74 -10.65 -14.81
N GLU A 177 -0.45 -11.11 -14.48
CA GLU A 177 -1.60 -11.13 -15.39
C GLU A 177 -2.62 -10.08 -14.93
N VAL A 178 -3.02 -9.20 -15.84
CA VAL A 178 -3.99 -8.13 -15.58
C VAL A 178 -5.28 -8.43 -16.33
N ILE A 179 -6.39 -8.47 -15.61
CA ILE A 179 -7.71 -8.80 -16.17
C ILE A 179 -8.69 -7.68 -15.81
N PRO A 180 -9.36 -7.05 -16.79
CA PRO A 180 -10.39 -6.05 -16.51
C PRO A 180 -11.52 -6.65 -15.66
N ARG A 181 -11.92 -5.97 -14.59
CA ARG A 181 -13.04 -6.36 -13.72
C ARG A 181 -14.33 -6.54 -14.53
N ALA A 182 -14.53 -5.70 -15.55
CA ALA A 182 -15.67 -5.78 -16.47
C ALA A 182 -15.71 -7.08 -17.30
N ALA A 183 -14.59 -7.81 -17.42
CA ALA A 183 -14.55 -9.09 -18.11
C ALA A 183 -15.16 -10.24 -17.27
N PHE A 184 -15.37 -10.02 -15.96
CA PHE A 184 -15.98 -11.00 -15.08
C PHE A 184 -17.50 -10.89 -15.12
N ALA A 185 -18.15 -12.00 -15.48
CA ALA A 185 -19.61 -12.12 -15.51
C ALA A 185 -20.06 -13.32 -14.67
N PRO A 186 -21.34 -13.39 -14.24
CA PRO A 186 -21.88 -14.59 -13.63
C PRO A 186 -21.62 -15.83 -14.51
N LEU A 187 -21.13 -16.90 -13.91
CA LEU A 187 -20.76 -18.09 -14.66
C LEU A 187 -22.01 -18.81 -15.19
N SER A 188 -21.97 -19.23 -16.46
CA SER A 188 -23.06 -19.98 -17.08
C SER A 188 -22.54 -21.19 -17.86
N ARG A 189 -23.36 -22.25 -17.94
CA ARG A 189 -23.02 -23.45 -18.73
C ARG A 189 -22.81 -23.13 -20.20
N ALA A 190 -23.67 -22.26 -20.74
CA ALA A 190 -23.58 -21.84 -22.13
C ALA A 190 -22.26 -21.10 -22.41
N GLY A 191 -21.85 -20.17 -21.54
CA GLY A 191 -20.60 -19.45 -21.67
C GLY A 191 -19.37 -20.36 -21.65
N VAL A 192 -19.34 -21.34 -20.73
CA VAL A 192 -18.21 -22.29 -20.64
C VAL A 192 -18.14 -23.22 -21.85
N ARG A 193 -19.28 -23.66 -22.39
CA ARG A 193 -19.34 -24.48 -23.61
C ARG A 193 -18.94 -23.71 -24.88
N LEU A 194 -19.26 -22.43 -24.94
CA LEU A 194 -18.81 -21.57 -26.03
C LEU A 194 -17.28 -21.42 -25.98
N ALA A 195 -16.75 -21.11 -24.79
CA ALA A 195 -15.32 -20.96 -24.57
C ALA A 195 -14.50 -22.24 -24.88
N SER A 196 -15.06 -23.43 -24.60
CA SER A 196 -14.38 -24.69 -24.91
C SER A 196 -14.28 -24.95 -26.41
N ARG A 197 -15.35 -24.68 -27.18
CA ARG A 197 -15.36 -24.85 -28.65
C ARG A 197 -14.38 -23.90 -29.35
N GLU A 198 -14.32 -22.66 -28.89
CA GLU A 198 -13.37 -21.67 -29.40
C GLU A 198 -11.92 -22.05 -29.07
N HIS A 199 -11.68 -22.75 -27.95
CA HIS A 199 -10.35 -23.27 -27.63
C HIS A 199 -9.95 -24.41 -28.58
N GLU A 200 -10.86 -25.35 -28.87
CA GLU A 200 -10.62 -26.43 -29.83
C GLU A 200 -10.25 -25.88 -31.21
N HIS A 201 -11.00 -24.90 -31.74
CA HIS A 201 -10.71 -24.27 -33.03
C HIS A 201 -9.36 -23.53 -33.10
N MET A 202 -8.87 -22.99 -31.99
CA MET A 202 -7.59 -22.29 -31.93
C MET A 202 -6.39 -23.26 -31.87
N THR A 203 -6.63 -24.53 -31.57
CA THR A 203 -5.58 -25.56 -31.52
C THR A 203 -5.41 -26.28 -32.87
N ASP A 204 -6.38 -26.14 -33.78
CA ASP A 204 -6.42 -26.78 -35.11
C ASP A 204 -5.81 -25.93 -36.25
N HIS A 205 -5.26 -24.75 -35.95
CA HIS A 205 -4.53 -23.92 -36.93
C HIS A 205 -3.10 -23.64 -36.43
N PRO A 206 -2.08 -24.32 -37.01
CA PRO A 206 -0.67 -24.05 -36.74
C PRO A 206 -0.17 -22.74 -37.35
#